data_AF-A0A924Y243-F1
#
_entry.id   AF-A0A924Y243-F1
#
_cell.length_a   1.000
_cell.length_b   1.000
_cell.length_c   1.000
_cell.angle_alpha   90.00
_cell.angle_beta   90.00
_cell.angle_gamma   90.00
#
_symmetry.space_group_name_H-M   'P 1'
#
loop_
_entity.id
_entity.type
_entity.pdbx_description
1 polymer ?
#
loop_
_entity_poly.entity_id
_entity_poly.type
_entity_poly.pdbx_seq_one_letter_code
_entity_poly.pdbx_strand_id
1 'polypeptide(L)'
;MITDLTSPPSARIGGTVERVQIGARMEKRMVQVLKGLAEFKDMTLGELLEEIVLHSFEPVPGHEGQQCASPHSARSLQAIADLKKVYGMEHGKHDSYDFTCDNPQPE
;
A
#
# COMPACT_ATOMS: atom_id res chain seq x y z
N MET A 1 29.48 -14.72 -17.20
CA MET A 1 28.57 -15.35 -16.22
C MET A 1 29.28 -15.20 -14.90
N ILE A 2 28.98 -14.22 -14.06
CA ILE A 2 27.76 -14.00 -13.27
C ILE A 2 27.84 -12.54 -12.80
N THR A 3 26.87 -11.70 -13.15
CA THR A 3 26.77 -10.34 -12.57
C THR A 3 26.03 -10.46 -11.26
N ASP A 4 26.75 -10.17 -10.19
CA ASP A 4 26.26 -10.05 -8.83
C ASP A 4 25.18 -8.95 -8.76
N LEU A 5 23.91 -9.38 -8.64
CA LEU A 5 22.73 -8.54 -8.39
C LEU A 5 22.61 -8.33 -6.88
N THR A 6 23.58 -7.66 -6.26
CA THR A 6 23.35 -7.08 -4.95
C THR A 6 22.92 -5.64 -5.16
N SER A 7 21.62 -5.45 -5.40
CA SER A 7 20.97 -4.15 -5.24
C SER A 7 21.37 -3.59 -3.86
N PRO A 8 21.71 -2.29 -3.74
CA PRO A 8 22.06 -1.73 -2.45
C PRO A 8 20.87 -1.90 -1.49
N PRO A 9 21.10 -2.16 -0.19
CA PRO A 9 20.03 -2.12 0.79
C PRO A 9 19.48 -0.69 0.76
N SER A 10 18.27 -0.51 0.23
CA SER A 10 17.54 0.75 0.36
C SER A 10 17.60 1.13 1.84
N ALA A 11 18.19 2.31 2.10
CA ALA A 11 18.35 2.83 3.44
C ALA A 11 16.97 2.82 4.11
N ARG A 12 16.85 2.01 5.17
CA ARG A 12 15.63 1.84 5.97
C ARG A 12 15.36 3.13 6.74
N ILE A 13 14.79 4.13 6.07
CA ILE A 13 14.24 5.31 6.72
C ILE A 13 12.78 4.95 6.98
N GLY A 14 12.52 4.35 8.14
CA GLY A 14 11.16 4.17 8.61
C GLY A 14 10.54 5.55 8.82
N GLY A 15 9.76 6.01 7.83
CA GLY A 15 9.05 7.27 7.91
C GLY A 15 7.90 7.12 8.89
N THR A 16 7.79 8.02 9.86
CA THR A 16 6.59 8.13 10.68
C THR A 16 5.42 8.50 9.76
N VAL A 17 4.36 7.68 9.74
CA VAL A 17 3.20 7.85 8.86
C VAL A 17 2.01 8.38 9.64
N GLU A 18 1.44 9.50 9.20
CA GLU A 18 0.22 10.05 9.79
C GLU A 18 -1.00 9.19 9.42
N ARG A 19 -1.73 8.69 10.43
CA ARG A 19 -2.93 7.85 10.22
C ARG A 19 -4.21 8.57 10.61
N VAL A 20 -5.21 8.49 9.74
CA VAL A 20 -6.55 9.04 9.97
C VAL A 20 -7.59 7.92 10.02
N GLN A 21 -8.55 8.03 10.94
CA GLN A 21 -9.65 7.07 11.04
C GLN A 21 -10.61 7.19 9.85
N ILE A 22 -10.85 6.07 9.15
CA ILE A 22 -11.70 6.02 7.96
C ILE A 22 -13.13 5.58 8.32
N GLY A 23 -14.13 6.38 7.97
CA GLY A 23 -15.55 6.03 8.07
C GLY A 23 -16.11 5.44 6.78
N ALA A 24 -15.94 4.13 6.52
CA ALA A 24 -16.45 3.45 5.33
C ALA A 24 -17.52 2.38 5.65
N ARG A 25 -18.44 2.15 4.71
CA ARG A 25 -19.36 0.99 4.74
C ARG A 25 -18.84 -0.10 3.81
N MET A 26 -18.71 -1.32 4.33
CA MET A 26 -18.23 -2.48 3.59
C MET A 26 -19.12 -3.70 3.87
N GLU A 27 -19.05 -4.72 3.01
CA GLU A 27 -19.75 -5.99 3.23
C GLU A 27 -19.22 -6.67 4.50
N LYS A 28 -20.14 -7.23 5.31
CA LYS A 28 -19.82 -7.75 6.64
C LYS A 28 -18.81 -8.89 6.62
N ARG A 29 -19.00 -9.89 5.74
CA ARG A 29 -18.13 -11.07 5.68
C ARG A 29 -16.75 -10.71 5.13
N MET A 30 -16.66 -9.78 4.19
CA MET A 30 -15.40 -9.23 3.70
C MET A 30 -14.59 -8.60 4.84
N VAL A 31 -15.23 -7.80 5.70
CA VAL A 31 -14.55 -7.24 6.89
C VAL A 31 -14.09 -8.36 7.84
N GLN A 32 -14.87 -9.43 8.01
CA GLN A 32 -14.45 -10.57 8.83
C GLN A 32 -13.22 -11.28 8.25
N VAL A 33 -13.18 -11.49 6.93
CA VAL A 33 -12.03 -12.08 6.24
C VAL A 33 -10.80 -11.18 6.37
N LEU A 34 -10.94 -9.87 6.15
CA LEU A 34 -9.84 -8.93 6.28
C LEU A 34 -9.27 -8.90 7.70
N LYS A 35 -10.14 -8.88 8.73
CA LYS A 35 -9.71 -8.97 10.14
C LYS A 35 -8.98 -10.27 10.44
N GLY A 36 -9.50 -11.41 9.98
CA GLY A 36 -8.86 -12.70 10.17
C GLY A 36 -7.51 -12.79 9.45
N LEU A 37 -7.40 -12.21 8.26
CA LEU A 37 -6.13 -12.15 7.53
C LEU A 37 -5.11 -11.23 8.21
N ALA A 38 -5.55 -10.09 8.74
CA ALA A 38 -4.69 -9.17 9.48
C ALA A 38 -4.12 -9.85 10.74
N GLU A 39 -4.97 -10.53 11.51
CA GLU A 39 -4.56 -11.35 12.65
C GLU A 39 -3.56 -12.44 12.25
N PHE A 40 -3.84 -13.17 11.16
CA PHE A 40 -2.94 -14.22 10.66
C PHE A 40 -1.56 -13.70 10.25
N LYS A 41 -1.48 -12.45 9.81
CA LYS A 41 -0.24 -11.78 9.38
C LYS A 41 0.42 -10.95 10.49
N ASP A 42 -0.08 -11.00 11.73
CA ASP A 42 0.38 -10.19 12.87
C ASP A 42 0.43 -8.68 12.57
N MET A 43 -0.61 -8.14 11.90
CA MET A 43 -0.73 -6.72 11.56
C MET A 43 -2.13 -6.18 11.90
N THR A 44 -2.25 -4.87 12.05
CA THR A 44 -3.55 -4.20 12.19
C THR A 44 -4.35 -4.23 10.89
N LEU A 45 -5.67 -4.06 10.99
CA LEU A 45 -6.52 -3.92 9.80
C LEU A 45 -6.12 -2.71 8.94
N GLY A 46 -5.63 -1.63 9.56
CA GLY A 46 -5.14 -0.45 8.84
C GLY A 46 -3.91 -0.77 8.00
N GLU A 47 -2.91 -1.43 8.58
CA GLU A 47 -1.69 -1.86 7.88
C GLU A 47 -1.99 -2.83 6.73
N LEU A 48 -2.90 -3.78 6.93
CA LEU A 48 -3.34 -4.67 5.84
C LEU A 48 -4.00 -3.90 4.69
N LEU A 49 -4.83 -2.90 5.01
CA LEU A 49 -5.46 -2.06 3.98
C LEU A 49 -4.43 -1.20 3.25
N GLU A 50 -3.46 -0.62 3.98
CA GLU A 50 -2.32 0.09 3.40
C GLU A 50 -1.54 -0.81 2.44
N GLU A 51 -1.19 -2.04 2.85
CA GLU A 51 -0.51 -3.05 2.00
C GLU A 51 -1.29 -3.31 0.71
N ILE A 52 -2.60 -3.61 0.82
CA ILE A 52 -3.46 -3.92 -0.33
C ILE A 52 -3.59 -2.72 -1.28
N VAL A 53 -3.78 -1.52 -0.73
CA VAL A 53 -3.98 -0.29 -1.51
C VAL A 53 -2.69 0.09 -2.24
N LEU A 54 -1.54 0.04 -1.58
CA LEU A 54 -0.25 0.31 -2.22
C LEU A 54 0.02 -0.67 -3.37
N HIS A 55 -0.33 -1.94 -3.21
CA HIS A 55 -0.26 -2.91 -4.32
C HIS A 55 -1.23 -2.58 -5.45
N SER A 56 -2.45 -2.11 -5.15
CA SER A 56 -3.41 -1.73 -6.21
C SER A 56 -2.97 -0.52 -7.03
N PHE A 57 -2.20 0.40 -6.44
CA PHE A 57 -1.71 1.60 -7.11
C PHE A 57 -0.59 1.32 -8.10
N GLU A 58 0.08 0.17 -8.00
CA GLU A 58 1.15 -0.19 -8.91
C GLU A 58 0.65 -0.94 -10.14
N PRO A 59 0.90 -0.43 -11.35
CA PRO A 59 0.64 -1.18 -12.57
C PRO A 59 1.55 -2.41 -12.67
N VAL A 60 1.03 -3.48 -13.27
CA VAL A 60 1.87 -4.58 -13.77
C VAL A 60 2.54 -4.12 -15.08
N PRO A 61 3.88 -4.04 -15.16
CA PRO A 61 4.56 -3.55 -16.36
C PRO A 61 4.19 -4.36 -17.60
N GLY A 62 3.79 -3.67 -18.67
CA GLY A 62 3.41 -4.29 -19.94
C GLY A 62 2.00 -4.90 -19.96
N HIS A 63 1.26 -4.79 -18.86
CA HIS A 63 -0.11 -5.29 -18.72
C HIS A 63 -1.02 -4.27 -18.02
N GLU A 64 -0.73 -2.98 -18.13
CA GLU A 64 -1.44 -1.93 -17.41
C GLU A 64 -2.94 -1.95 -17.78
N GLY A 65 -3.77 -2.24 -16.78
CA GLY A 65 -5.23 -2.33 -16.95
C GLY A 65 -5.74 -3.53 -17.73
N GLN A 66 -4.93 -4.59 -17.90
CA GLN A 66 -5.29 -5.77 -18.71
C GLN A 66 -5.21 -7.09 -17.93
N GLN A 67 -4.69 -7.10 -16.70
CA GLN A 67 -4.53 -8.32 -15.90
C GLN A 67 -5.19 -8.20 -14.53
N CYS A 68 -5.56 -9.35 -13.94
CA CYS A 68 -6.13 -9.43 -12.59
C CYS A 68 -5.23 -8.81 -11.51
N ALA A 69 -3.91 -8.75 -11.75
CA ALA A 69 -2.94 -8.12 -10.87
C ALA A 69 -2.87 -6.57 -11.02
N SER A 70 -3.52 -5.99 -12.04
CA SER A 70 -3.67 -4.54 -12.23
C SER A 70 -5.15 -4.17 -12.10
N PRO A 71 -5.67 -3.94 -10.87
CA PRO A 71 -7.10 -3.74 -10.62
C PRO A 71 -7.67 -2.45 -11.24
N HIS A 72 -6.81 -1.59 -11.78
CA HIS A 72 -7.15 -0.29 -12.33
C HIS A 72 -6.83 -0.22 -13.83
N SER A 73 -7.70 0.46 -14.57
CA SER A 73 -7.46 0.81 -15.98
C SER A 73 -6.27 1.76 -16.14
N ALA A 74 -5.68 1.85 -17.33
CA ALA A 74 -4.61 2.83 -17.62
C ALA A 74 -5.02 4.27 -17.27
N ARG A 75 -6.29 4.64 -17.52
CA ARG A 75 -6.84 5.95 -17.14
C ARG A 75 -6.86 6.15 -15.62
N SER A 76 -7.28 5.14 -14.88
CA SER A 76 -7.33 5.18 -13.42
C SER A 76 -5.93 5.25 -12.80
N LEU A 77 -4.97 4.50 -13.35
CA LEU A 77 -3.57 4.53 -12.94
C LEU A 77 -2.93 5.90 -13.17
N GLN A 78 -3.23 6.55 -14.31
CA GLN A 78 -2.79 7.92 -14.56
C GLN A 78 -3.37 8.90 -13.51
N ALA A 79 -4.67 8.78 -13.21
CA ALA A 79 -5.29 9.61 -12.19
C ALA A 79 -4.68 9.38 -10.78
N ILE A 80 -4.38 8.13 -10.43
CA ILE A 80 -3.68 7.79 -9.18
C ILE A 80 -2.30 8.46 -9.14
N ALA A 81 -1.51 8.35 -10.20
CA ALA A 81 -0.19 8.97 -10.29
C ALA A 81 -0.25 10.49 -10.12
N ASP A 82 -1.25 11.15 -10.69
CA ASP A 82 -1.41 12.60 -10.56
C ASP A 82 -1.90 13.01 -9.18
N LEU A 83 -2.81 12.25 -8.56
CA LEU A 83 -3.25 12.47 -7.18
C LEU A 83 -2.11 12.28 -6.19
N LYS A 84 -1.25 11.27 -6.37
CA LYS A 84 -0.05 11.06 -5.54
C LYS A 84 0.85 12.30 -5.53
N LYS A 85 1.09 12.93 -6.69
CA LYS A 85 1.85 14.19 -6.78
C LYS A 85 1.17 15.34 -6.04
N VAL A 86 -0.15 15.46 -6.17
CA VAL A 86 -0.92 16.53 -5.49
C VAL A 86 -0.81 16.42 -3.97
N TYR A 87 -0.84 15.21 -3.44
CA TYR A 87 -0.78 14.95 -1.99
C TYR A 87 0.64 14.68 -1.46
N GLY A 88 1.68 14.74 -2.31
CA GLY A 88 3.07 14.47 -1.90
C GLY A 88 3.32 13.02 -1.46
N MET A 89 2.56 12.06 -1.99
CA MET A 89 2.67 10.64 -1.64
C MET A 89 3.69 9.93 -2.53
N GLU A 90 4.86 9.62 -1.99
CA GLU A 90 5.97 8.99 -2.72
C GLU A 90 6.06 7.46 -2.52
N HIS A 91 5.09 6.83 -1.84
CA HIS A 91 5.19 5.42 -1.44
C HIS A 91 5.04 4.41 -2.59
N GLY A 92 5.90 3.39 -2.63
CA GLY A 92 5.80 2.19 -3.45
C GLY A 92 5.05 1.02 -2.79
N LYS A 93 4.83 -0.08 -3.51
CA LYS A 93 4.05 -1.25 -3.04
C LYS A 93 4.63 -1.97 -1.83
N HIS A 94 5.93 -1.79 -1.56
CA HIS A 94 6.63 -2.46 -0.45
C HIS A 94 6.90 -1.52 0.72
N ASP A 95 6.53 -0.25 0.61
CA ASP A 95 6.87 0.75 1.62
C ASP A 95 6.07 0.56 2.92
N SER A 96 4.96 -0.20 2.88
CA SER A 96 4.20 -0.53 4.09
C SER A 96 5.02 -1.25 5.16
N TYR A 97 6.10 -1.95 4.77
CA TYR A 97 6.98 -2.63 5.73
C TYR A 97 7.84 -1.67 6.55
N ASP A 98 8.04 -0.45 6.06
CA ASP A 98 8.87 0.57 6.69
C ASP A 98 8.02 1.55 7.53
N PHE A 99 6.69 1.45 7.48
CA PHE A 99 5.79 2.32 8.26
C PHE A 99 5.86 1.95 9.74
N THR A 100 6.43 2.84 10.54
CA THR A 100 6.39 2.68 12.00
C THR A 100 5.09 3.24 12.58
N CYS A 101 4.72 2.76 13.77
CA CYS A 101 3.60 3.31 14.53
C CYS A 101 3.74 4.83 14.74
N ASP A 102 2.62 5.54 14.61
CA ASP A 102 2.55 7.00 14.67
C ASP A 102 2.36 7.50 16.11
N ASN A 103 2.79 8.74 16.31
CA ASN A 103 2.71 9.54 17.54
C ASN A 103 1.25 9.62 18.05
N PRO A 104 0.97 9.48 19.37
CA PRO A 104 -0.39 9.62 19.90
C PRO A 104 -0.98 10.99 19.51
N GLN A 105 -2.15 10.97 18.86
CA GLN A 105 -2.89 12.19 18.53
C GLN A 105 -3.27 12.93 19.84
N PRO A 106 -3.06 14.25 19.95
CA PRO A 106 -3.60 15.02 21.06
C PRO A 106 -5.13 15.00 20.99
N GLU A 107 -5.73 14.74 22.15
CA GLU A 107 -7.17 14.69 22.45
C GLU A 107 -7.96 15.95 22.09
#